data_AF-A0A8T7AGN4-F1
#
_entry.id   AF-A0A8T7AGN4-F1
#
_cell.length_a   1.000
_cell.length_b   1.000
_cell.length_c   1.000
_cell.angle_alpha   90.00
_cell.angle_beta   90.00
_cell.angle_gamma   90.00
#
_symmetry.space_group_name_H-M   'P 1'
#
loop_
_entity.id
_entity.type
_entity.pdbx_description
1 polymer ?
#
loop_
_entity_poly.entity_id
_entity_poly.type
_entity_poly.pdbx_seq_one_letter_code
_entity_poly.pdbx_strand_id
1 'polypeptide(L)'
;MSGVENLQVQVGIDGDMEVERYIDPDHDAINSTTAGTILGAQIIAVRLWMLMRADPPEAGFTDTLTYTTPDADFNITPCAPGGGCPYPSDHRRLAVSKTILLRNTR
;
A
#
# COMPACT_ATOMS: atom_id res chain seq x y z
N MET A 1 -15.40 2.82 15.35
CA MET A 1 -14.06 2.19 15.37
C MET A 1 -13.24 2.94 14.34
N SER A 2 -12.45 3.93 14.78
CA SER A 2 -11.56 4.69 13.90
C SER A 2 -10.29 3.90 13.67
N GLY A 3 -9.61 4.15 12.56
CA GLY A 3 -8.29 3.58 12.33
C GLY A 3 -8.05 3.25 10.87
N VAL A 4 -7.30 2.18 10.63
CA VAL A 4 -6.90 1.73 9.30
C VAL A 4 -8.02 0.90 8.67
N GLU A 5 -8.54 1.36 7.54
CA GLU A 5 -9.51 0.62 6.72
C GLU A 5 -8.83 -0.21 5.63
N ASN A 6 -7.61 0.17 5.22
CA ASN A 6 -6.81 -0.59 4.28
C ASN A 6 -5.31 -0.30 4.49
N LEU A 7 -4.47 -1.33 4.32
CA LEU A 7 -3.02 -1.25 4.38
C LEU A 7 -2.44 -2.05 3.21
N GLN A 8 -1.60 -1.39 2.42
CA GLN A 8 -0.75 -2.02 1.40
C GLN A 8 0.72 -1.82 1.75
N VAL A 9 1.50 -2.87 1.49
CA VAL A 9 2.95 -2.91 1.70
C VAL A 9 3.61 -3.39 0.41
N GLN A 10 4.53 -2.59 -0.11
CA GLN A 10 5.43 -2.99 -1.19
C GLN A 10 6.88 -2.84 -0.73
N VAL A 11 7.76 -3.64 -1.30
CA VAL A 11 9.21 -3.58 -1.03
C VAL A 11 9.92 -2.94 -2.23
N GLY A 12 10.83 -2.02 -1.93
CA GLY A 12 11.71 -1.40 -2.92
C GLY A 12 13.00 -2.21 -3.04
N ILE A 13 13.29 -2.69 -4.25
CA ILE A 13 14.49 -3.47 -4.53
C ILE A 13 15.59 -2.62 -5.16
N ASP A 14 16.82 -2.96 -4.80
CA ASP A 14 18.04 -2.36 -5.33
C ASP A 14 18.41 -2.94 -6.69
N GLY A 15 18.74 -2.07 -7.64
CA GLY A 15 19.47 -2.43 -8.84
C GLY A 15 20.78 -1.67 -9.07
N ASP A 16 21.07 -0.59 -8.32
CA ASP A 16 22.30 0.23 -8.43
C ASP A 16 22.43 1.26 -7.27
N MET A 17 22.28 0.82 -6.01
CA MET A 17 22.23 1.63 -4.78
C MET A 17 21.04 2.61 -4.67
N GLU A 18 20.05 2.47 -5.55
CA GLU A 18 18.79 3.23 -5.57
C GLU A 18 17.60 2.28 -5.72
N VAL A 19 16.42 2.75 -5.29
CA VAL A 19 15.17 1.98 -5.48
C VAL A 19 14.75 2.08 -6.93
N GLU A 20 14.98 1.03 -7.71
CA GLU A 20 14.56 0.99 -9.12
C GLU A 20 13.07 0.71 -9.27
N ARG A 21 12.52 -0.13 -8.39
CA ARG A 21 11.10 -0.51 -8.44
C ARG A 21 10.57 -0.96 -7.09
N TYR A 22 9.25 -0.83 -6.95
CA TYR A 22 8.47 -1.40 -5.85
C TYR A 22 7.75 -2.64 -6.38
N ILE A 23 7.80 -3.72 -5.60
CA ILE A 23 7.16 -5.00 -5.91
C ILE A 23 6.40 -5.50 -4.69
N ASP A 24 5.44 -6.40 -4.93
CA ASP A 24 4.78 -7.12 -3.86
C ASP A 24 5.76 -8.06 -3.13
N PRO A 25 5.55 -8.32 -1.81
CA PRO A 25 6.47 -9.14 -1.03
C PRO A 25 6.62 -10.60 -1.48
N ASP A 26 5.67 -11.12 -2.27
CA ASP A 26 5.68 -12.47 -2.83
C ASP A 26 6.17 -12.53 -4.29
N HIS A 27 6.59 -11.41 -4.86
CA HIS A 27 7.04 -11.34 -6.24
C HIS A 27 8.32 -12.15 -6.48
N ASP A 28 8.36 -12.89 -7.60
CA ASP A 28 9.47 -13.76 -8.00
C ASP A 28 10.86 -13.11 -8.03
N ALA A 29 10.96 -11.79 -8.21
CA ALA A 29 12.23 -11.08 -8.30
C ALA A 29 13.10 -11.23 -7.04
N ILE A 30 12.47 -11.45 -5.88
CA ILE A 30 13.13 -11.64 -4.58
C ILE A 30 12.95 -13.05 -4.01
N ASN A 31 12.26 -13.95 -4.72
CA ASN A 31 12.10 -15.33 -4.31
C ASN A 31 13.27 -16.16 -4.83
N SER A 32 14.16 -16.63 -3.96
CA SER A 32 15.41 -17.32 -4.35
C SER A 32 15.23 -18.68 -5.03
N THR A 33 14.01 -19.17 -5.18
CA THR A 33 13.72 -20.51 -5.73
C THR A 33 13.03 -20.49 -7.08
N THR A 34 12.71 -19.31 -7.63
CA THR A 34 11.94 -19.19 -8.87
C THR A 34 12.82 -18.74 -10.04
N ALA A 35 12.40 -19.04 -11.28
CA ALA A 35 13.20 -18.67 -12.45
C ALA A 35 13.31 -17.14 -12.67
N GLY A 36 12.44 -16.37 -12.02
CA GLY A 36 12.40 -14.91 -12.10
C GLY A 36 13.29 -14.19 -11.07
N THR A 37 14.04 -14.90 -10.23
CA THR A 37 14.91 -14.28 -9.23
C THR A 37 15.95 -13.37 -9.87
N ILE A 38 16.07 -12.15 -9.34
CA ILE A 38 17.18 -11.25 -9.67
C ILE A 38 18.34 -11.56 -8.72
N LEU A 39 19.43 -12.09 -9.27
CA LEU A 39 20.62 -12.42 -8.47
C LEU A 39 21.19 -11.15 -7.82
N GLY A 40 21.34 -11.19 -6.50
CA GLY A 40 21.88 -10.07 -5.73
C GLY A 40 20.87 -8.96 -5.43
N ALA A 41 19.59 -9.11 -5.78
CA ALA A 41 18.56 -8.16 -5.39
C ALA A 41 18.49 -8.01 -3.86
N GLN A 42 18.45 -6.77 -3.41
CA GLN A 42 18.33 -6.44 -1.99
C GLN A 42 17.11 -5.57 -1.75
N ILE A 43 16.39 -5.85 -0.67
CA ILE A 43 15.31 -4.97 -0.22
C ILE A 43 15.96 -3.81 0.54
N ILE A 44 15.87 -2.61 -0.04
CA ILE A 44 16.47 -1.38 0.50
C ILE A 44 15.43 -0.35 0.92
N ALA A 45 14.14 -0.59 0.64
CA ALA A 45 13.06 0.27 1.06
C ALA A 45 11.76 -0.50 1.29
N VAL A 46 10.85 0.10 2.05
CA VAL A 46 9.45 -0.32 2.16
C VAL A 46 8.57 0.88 1.82
N ARG A 47 7.57 0.68 0.96
CA ARG A 47 6.49 1.63 0.74
C ARG A 47 5.25 1.13 1.47
N LEU A 48 4.78 1.96 2.39
CA LEU A 48 3.50 1.79 3.06
C LEU A 48 2.48 2.68 2.38
N TRP A 49 1.29 2.16 2.16
CA TRP A 49 0.10 2.94 1.83
C TRP A 49 -1.02 2.57 2.80
N MET A 50 -1.65 3.57 3.40
CA MET A 50 -2.71 3.37 4.39
C MET A 50 -3.90 4.27 4.07
N LEU A 51 -5.08 3.69 4.09
CA LEU A 51 -6.34 4.41 4.15
C LEU A 51 -6.83 4.41 5.59
N MET A 52 -6.97 5.59 6.17
CA MET A 52 -7.42 5.77 7.55
C MET A 52 -8.75 6.51 7.59
N ARG A 53 -9.65 6.09 8.48
CA ARG A 53 -10.91 6.76 8.78
C ARG A 53 -10.86 7.42 10.15
N ALA A 54 -11.27 8.69 10.20
CA ALA A 54 -11.48 9.41 11.45
C ALA A 54 -12.85 9.03 12.06
N ASP A 55 -12.91 8.94 13.40
CA ASP A 55 -14.17 9.01 14.14
C ASP A 55 -14.15 10.32 14.96
N PRO A 56 -15.30 10.99 15.17
CA PRO A 56 -16.69 10.61 14.86
C PRO A 56 -17.13 10.89 13.40
N PRO A 57 -18.32 10.41 12.97
CA PRO A 57 -18.93 10.87 11.72
C PRO A 57 -19.15 12.39 11.72
N GLU A 58 -19.07 12.99 10.53
CA GLU A 58 -19.23 14.42 10.32
C GLU A 58 -20.59 14.72 9.67
N ALA A 59 -21.44 15.44 10.41
CA ALA A 59 -22.78 15.80 9.92
C ALA A 59 -22.69 16.69 8.67
N GLY A 60 -23.39 16.30 7.61
CA GLY A 60 -23.39 17.02 6.33
C GLY A 60 -22.19 16.73 5.43
N PHE A 61 -21.28 15.82 5.84
CA PHE A 61 -20.22 15.32 4.99
C PHE A 61 -20.69 14.08 4.22
N THR A 62 -20.21 13.93 2.98
CA THR A 62 -20.37 12.71 2.18
C THR A 62 -19.08 12.48 1.42
N ASP A 63 -18.36 11.42 1.77
CA ASP A 63 -17.20 10.95 1.04
C ASP A 63 -17.65 10.35 -0.28
N THR A 64 -17.25 11.00 -1.37
CA THR A 64 -17.47 10.55 -2.74
C THR A 64 -16.17 10.11 -3.42
N LEU A 65 -15.07 10.04 -2.67
CA LEU A 65 -13.75 9.72 -3.21
C LEU A 65 -13.59 8.22 -3.41
N THR A 66 -12.89 7.87 -4.48
CA THR A 66 -12.35 6.52 -4.69
C THR A 66 -10.86 6.53 -4.38
N TYR A 67 -10.45 5.71 -3.42
CA TYR A 67 -9.05 5.59 -3.03
C TYR A 67 -8.39 4.45 -3.80
N THR A 68 -7.32 4.76 -4.52
CA THR A 68 -6.56 3.79 -5.31
C THR A 68 -5.25 3.47 -4.61
N THR A 69 -4.92 2.18 -4.54
CA THR A 69 -3.61 1.72 -4.08
C THR A 69 -2.53 2.04 -5.12
N PRO A 70 -1.27 2.25 -4.69
CA PRO A 70 -0.13 2.43 -5.58
C PRO A 70 0.13 1.26 -6.52
N ASP A 71 -0.21 0.04 -6.10
CA ASP A 71 -0.16 -1.14 -6.94
C ASP A 71 -1.48 -1.30 -7.71
N ALA A 72 -1.38 -1.35 -9.04
CA ALA A 72 -2.52 -1.54 -9.94
C ALA A 72 -2.88 -3.02 -10.15
N ASP A 73 -1.92 -3.93 -9.92
CA ASP A 73 -2.10 -5.38 -10.05
C ASP A 73 -2.57 -6.00 -8.72
N PHE A 74 -2.49 -5.24 -7.63
CA PHE A 74 -3.01 -5.63 -6.33
C PHE A 74 -4.53 -5.75 -6.36
N ASN A 75 -5.01 -6.99 -6.38
CA ASN A 75 -6.41 -7.36 -6.55
C ASN A 75 -7.29 -7.09 -5.29
N ILE A 76 -6.92 -6.11 -4.47
CA ILE A 76 -7.70 -5.65 -3.33
C ILE A 76 -8.04 -4.18 -3.56
N THR A 77 -9.22 -3.94 -4.11
CA THR A 77 -9.78 -2.60 -4.23
C THR A 77 -10.27 -2.12 -2.85
N PRO A 78 -9.81 -0.96 -2.34
CA PRO A 78 -10.37 -0.38 -1.12
C PRO A 78 -11.88 -0.17 -1.24
N CYS A 79 -12.60 -0.37 -0.14
CA CYS A 79 -14.04 -0.12 -0.13
C CYS A 79 -14.32 1.34 -0.49
N ALA A 80 -15.28 1.57 -1.39
CA ALA A 80 -15.59 2.89 -1.95
C ALA A 80 -17.11 3.08 -2.12
N PRO A 81 -17.59 4.33 -2.27
CA PRO A 81 -19.00 4.61 -2.56
C PRO A 81 -19.49 3.82 -3.78
N GLY A 82 -20.58 3.05 -3.61
CA GLY A 82 -21.15 2.22 -4.67
C GLY A 82 -20.39 0.92 -4.98
N GLY A 83 -19.28 0.64 -4.30
CA GLY A 83 -18.37 -0.47 -4.57
C GLY A 83 -18.79 -1.86 -4.05
N GLY A 84 -20.08 -2.09 -3.79
CA GLY A 84 -20.59 -3.41 -3.34
C GLY A 84 -20.19 -3.82 -1.90
N CYS A 85 -19.57 -2.93 -1.13
CA CYS A 85 -19.18 -3.13 0.26
C CYS A 85 -19.90 -2.10 1.17
N PRO A 86 -20.08 -2.39 2.47
CA PRO A 86 -20.60 -1.40 3.42
C PRO A 86 -19.62 -0.21 3.56
N TYR A 87 -19.97 0.92 2.96
CA TYR A 87 -19.15 2.13 2.96
C TYR A 87 -19.85 3.27 3.73
N PRO A 88 -19.44 3.57 4.98
CA PRO A 88 -19.97 4.74 5.70
C PRO A 88 -19.39 6.02 5.10
N SER A 89 -20.20 6.72 4.32
CA SER A 89 -19.82 7.93 3.58
C SER A 89 -19.80 9.19 4.44
N ASP A 90 -20.30 9.14 5.67
CA ASP A 90 -20.33 10.27 6.61
C ASP A 90 -19.03 10.45 7.42
N HIS A 91 -17.95 9.72 7.11
CA HIS A 91 -16.68 9.80 7.84
C HIS A 91 -15.54 10.31 6.96
N ARG A 92 -14.72 11.22 7.50
CA ARG A 92 -13.50 11.69 6.84
C ARG A 92 -12.46 10.57 6.74
N ARG A 93 -11.75 10.56 5.62
CA ARG A 93 -10.64 9.64 5.36
C ARG A 93 -9.40 10.37 4.92
N LEU A 94 -8.26 9.73 5.17
CA LEU A 94 -6.95 10.16 4.72
C LEU A 94 -6.22 8.97 4.12
N ALA A 95 -5.82 9.09 2.86
CA ALA A 95 -4.87 8.18 2.23
C ALA A 95 -3.45 8.76 2.39
N VAL A 96 -2.54 7.96 2.95
CA VAL A 96 -1.15 8.34 3.14
C VAL A 96 -0.25 7.30 2.51
N SER A 97 0.78 7.74 1.79
CA SER A 97 1.88 6.89 1.37
C SER A 97 3.19 7.36 1.99
N LYS A 98 4.02 6.41 2.41
CA LYS A 98 5.36 6.69 2.94
C LYS A 98 6.34 5.63 2.45
N THR A 99 7.44 6.08 1.87
CA THR A 99 8.62 5.24 1.65
C THR A 99 9.57 5.39 2.83
N ILE A 100 10.07 4.26 3.34
CA ILE A 100 11.06 4.16 4.40
C ILE A 100 12.27 3.44 3.82
N LEU A 101 13.44 4.08 3.83
CA LEU A 101 14.69 3.43 3.46
C LEU A 101 15.13 2.50 4.60
N LEU A 102 15.48 1.27 4.25
CA LEU A 102 15.99 0.28 5.18
C LEU A 102 17.52 0.35 5.20
N ARG A 103 18.09 0.44 6.41
CA ARG A 103 19.51 0.19 6.64
C ARG A 103 19.63 -1.15 7.34
N ASN A 104 19.89 -2.20 6.57
CA ASN A 104 20.17 -3.50 7.13
C ASN A 104 21.60 -3.51 7.66
N THR A 105 21.76 -3.21 8.95
CA THR A 105 23.03 -3.43 9.66
C THR A 105 23.14 -4.92 9.94
N ARG A 106 24.19 -5.52 9.36
CA ARG A 106 24.48 -6.95 9.44
C ARG A 106 24.93 -7.39 10.83
#